data_AF-A0A7V3CVH0-F1
#
_entry.id   AF-A0A7V3CVH0-F1
#
_cell.length_a   1.000
_cell.length_b   1.000
_cell.length_c   1.000
_cell.angle_alpha   90.00
_cell.angle_beta   90.00
_cell.angle_gamma   90.00
#
_symmetry.space_group_name_H-M   'P 1'
#
loop_
_entity.id
_entity.type
_entity.pdbx_description
1 polymer ?
#
loop_
_entity_poly.entity_id
_entity_poly.type
_entity_poly.pdbx_seq_one_letter_code
_entity_poly.pdbx_strand_id
1 'polypeptide(L)'
;MNTLFFFDTDIFQNYESFHDNNKNVIRSLIKLLLSRHSIGLSVVQLPYLKNHVFFDGLFDVSSNQFILVKVPSYIDHQSEFANWNMNKYLIHKSIETVKGRYITEDSKLLSYSNFAISPEQAIDFITNDRSVPFVDLKLLHQEMLPKIEHAIDRVVSDAAFVGVSGNPYITEFEETFSKYLGIDHCISCANGTDSLEILLKAYEIGPGDEVIVPNHTWISTAEVVSWLGAKPVFCKTHHQNYTLDIHDIN
;
A
#
# COMPACT_ATOMS: atom_id res chain seq x y z
N MET A 1 7.41 -6.49 9.04
CA MET A 1 8.13 -5.92 7.88
C MET A 1 9.57 -6.32 8.04
N ASN A 2 10.08 -7.21 7.20
CA ASN A 2 11.48 -7.61 7.20
C ASN A 2 12.21 -6.75 6.17
N THR A 3 13.04 -5.82 6.63
CA THR A 3 13.78 -4.91 5.76
C THR A 3 15.10 -5.57 5.34
N LEU A 4 15.40 -5.56 4.03
CA LEU A 4 16.58 -6.18 3.45
C LEU A 4 17.66 -5.12 3.20
N PHE A 5 18.89 -5.36 3.68
CA PHE A 5 20.03 -4.47 3.50
C PHE A 5 21.16 -5.17 2.72
N PHE A 6 21.91 -4.43 1.92
CA PHE A 6 22.98 -4.95 1.05
C PHE A 6 24.36 -4.59 1.62
N PHE A 7 25.23 -5.58 1.83
CA PHE A 7 26.53 -5.37 2.49
C PHE A 7 27.67 -6.22 1.91
N ASP A 8 27.72 -6.40 0.58
CA ASP A 8 28.86 -7.05 -0.04
C ASP A 8 29.28 -6.41 -1.37
N THR A 9 30.58 -6.29 -1.58
CA THR A 9 31.21 -5.68 -2.77
C THR A 9 31.22 -6.63 -3.97
N ASP A 10 31.11 -7.94 -3.74
CA ASP A 10 31.25 -8.96 -4.81
C ASP A 10 29.93 -9.29 -5.51
N ILE A 11 28.79 -9.03 -4.86
CA ILE A 11 27.44 -9.14 -5.46
C ILE A 11 27.34 -8.27 -6.73
N PHE A 12 28.08 -7.16 -6.79
CA PHE A 12 28.07 -6.25 -7.92
C PHE A 12 29.08 -6.60 -9.02
N GLN A 13 30.06 -7.46 -8.76
CA GLN A 13 31.07 -7.84 -9.75
C GLN A 13 30.57 -8.88 -10.75
N ASN A 14 29.55 -9.67 -10.38
CA ASN A 14 28.94 -10.71 -11.23
C ASN A 14 27.52 -10.38 -11.72
N TYR A 15 27.20 -9.09 -11.88
CA TYR A 15 25.87 -8.60 -12.29
C TYR A 15 25.41 -9.09 -13.69
N GLU A 16 26.33 -9.54 -14.55
CA GLU A 16 25.97 -9.98 -15.92
C GLU A 16 25.17 -11.29 -15.97
N SER A 17 25.22 -12.14 -14.95
CA SER A 17 24.58 -13.47 -14.93
C SER A 17 23.09 -13.49 -14.56
N PHE A 18 22.50 -12.36 -14.17
CA PHE A 18 21.11 -12.28 -13.68
C PHE A 18 20.06 -12.12 -14.82
N HIS A 19 18.86 -12.69 -14.67
CA HIS A 19 17.77 -12.57 -15.65
C HIS A 19 17.22 -11.14 -15.80
N ASP A 20 16.89 -10.75 -17.04
CA ASP A 20 16.72 -9.35 -17.50
C ASP A 20 15.64 -8.50 -16.80
N ASN A 21 14.57 -9.09 -16.27
CA ASN A 21 13.49 -8.32 -15.65
C ASN A 21 13.83 -7.82 -14.23
N ASN A 22 14.74 -8.50 -13.51
CA ASN A 22 15.21 -8.06 -12.18
C ASN A 22 16.37 -7.05 -12.28
N LYS A 23 17.08 -7.02 -13.41
CA LYS A 23 18.16 -6.06 -13.70
C LYS A 23 17.67 -4.62 -13.73
N ASN A 24 16.44 -4.34 -14.19
CA ASN A 24 15.96 -2.97 -14.40
C ASN A 24 15.63 -2.19 -13.12
N VAL A 25 15.14 -2.86 -12.07
CA VAL A 25 14.88 -2.24 -10.76
C VAL A 25 16.21 -1.91 -10.06
N ILE A 26 17.14 -2.87 -10.08
CA ILE A 26 18.49 -2.70 -9.52
C ILE A 26 19.27 -1.64 -10.33
N ARG A 27 19.16 -1.60 -11.67
CA ARG A 27 19.74 -0.54 -12.54
C ARG A 27 19.20 0.84 -12.21
N SER A 28 17.90 0.96 -11.96
CA SER A 28 17.27 2.25 -11.66
C SER A 28 17.71 2.77 -10.29
N LEU A 29 17.82 1.88 -9.29
CA LEU A 29 18.36 2.21 -7.98
C LEU A 29 19.83 2.63 -8.06
N ILE A 30 20.66 1.87 -8.78
CA ILE A 30 22.09 2.14 -8.96
C ILE A 30 22.33 3.45 -9.73
N LYS A 31 21.58 3.71 -10.82
CA LYS A 31 21.70 4.96 -11.59
C LYS A 31 21.31 6.20 -10.80
N LEU A 32 20.26 6.11 -9.98
CA LEU A 32 19.82 7.21 -9.11
C LEU A 32 20.87 7.55 -8.04
N LEU A 33 21.59 6.54 -7.55
CA LEU A 33 22.60 6.68 -6.51
C LEU A 33 23.96 7.16 -7.06
N LEU A 34 24.36 6.71 -8.27
CA LEU A 34 25.60 7.11 -8.92
C LEU A 34 25.53 8.48 -9.63
N SER A 35 24.34 9.02 -9.91
CA SER A 35 24.19 10.29 -10.64
C SER A 35 24.49 11.55 -9.83
N ARG A 36 24.81 11.46 -8.54
CA ARG A 36 25.21 12.62 -7.72
C ARG A 36 26.72 12.74 -7.62
N HIS A 37 27.32 13.33 -8.65
CA HIS A 37 28.69 13.82 -8.62
C HIS A 37 28.78 15.07 -7.73
N SER A 38 29.14 14.91 -6.46
CA SER A 38 29.70 16.00 -5.64
C SER A 38 30.49 15.44 -4.46
N ILE A 39 31.72 15.94 -4.34
CA ILE A 39 32.73 15.62 -3.32
C ILE A 39 32.20 15.98 -1.93
N GLY A 40 32.32 15.05 -0.97
CA GLY A 40 32.08 15.29 0.45
C GLY A 40 31.40 14.12 1.16
N LEU A 41 31.76 13.88 2.43
CA LEU A 41 31.04 12.98 3.34
C LEU A 41 29.52 13.20 3.16
N SER A 42 28.85 12.24 2.55
CA SER A 42 27.44 12.40 2.21
C SER A 42 26.63 11.46 3.07
N VAL A 43 25.99 12.03 4.10
CA VAL A 43 24.89 11.36 4.80
C VAL A 43 23.77 11.21 3.78
N VAL A 44 23.52 10.00 3.31
CA VAL A 44 22.37 9.71 2.46
C VAL A 44 21.16 9.51 3.36
N GLN A 45 20.46 10.61 3.65
CA GLN A 45 19.08 10.54 4.13
C GLN A 45 18.20 10.08 2.96
N LEU A 46 17.68 8.85 3.04
CA LEU A 46 16.58 8.40 2.18
C LEU A 46 15.28 8.59 2.97
N PRO A 47 14.53 9.69 2.75
CA PRO A 47 13.23 9.85 3.39
C PRO A 47 12.22 9.04 2.58
N TYR A 48 12.02 7.76 2.89
CA TYR A 48 10.76 7.08 2.54
C TYR A 48 10.57 5.78 3.33
N LEU A 49 9.88 5.87 4.48
CA LEU A 49 8.72 5.06 4.89
C LEU A 49 8.48 5.19 6.40
N LYS A 50 7.26 5.63 6.74
CA LYS A 50 6.73 5.97 8.06
C LYS A 50 7.08 4.97 9.17
N ASN A 51 8.00 5.34 10.05
CA ASN A 51 7.77 5.64 11.47
C ASN A 51 9.13 5.97 12.10
N HIS A 52 9.21 7.10 12.80
CA HIS A 52 10.42 7.78 13.24
C HIS A 52 11.59 6.87 13.67
N VAL A 53 12.58 6.74 12.78
CA VAL A 53 13.94 6.31 13.14
C VAL A 53 14.92 7.17 12.32
N PHE A 54 15.73 7.96 13.02
CA PHE A 54 16.86 8.66 12.42
C PHE A 54 17.95 7.64 12.10
N PHE A 55 18.43 7.66 10.85
CA PHE A 55 19.55 6.83 10.40
C PHE A 55 20.71 7.73 10.03
N ASP A 56 21.83 7.58 10.73
CA ASP A 56 23.11 8.11 10.28
C ASP A 56 23.77 7.02 9.41
N GLY A 57 24.04 7.35 8.14
CA GLY A 57 24.73 6.45 7.21
C GLY A 57 26.16 6.92 6.96
N LEU A 58 27.11 5.98 6.88
CA LEU A 58 28.49 6.25 6.49
C LEU A 58 28.73 5.67 5.09
N PHE A 59 28.98 6.54 4.11
CA PHE A 59 29.37 6.12 2.77
C PHE A 59 30.89 6.21 2.63
N ASP A 60 31.57 5.07 2.51
CA ASP A 60 33.00 5.02 2.25
C ASP A 60 33.24 4.94 0.74
N VAL A 61 33.50 6.11 0.15
CA VAL A 61 33.77 6.27 -1.29
C VAL A 61 35.09 5.59 -1.69
N SER A 62 36.02 5.37 -0.75
CA SER A 62 37.35 4.81 -1.06
C SER A 62 37.32 3.30 -1.33
N SER A 63 36.30 2.60 -0.83
CA SER A 63 36.15 1.14 -0.92
C SER A 63 34.96 0.70 -1.77
N ASN A 64 34.20 1.64 -2.36
CA ASN A 64 32.97 1.37 -3.11
C ASN A 64 31.91 0.60 -2.29
N GLN A 65 31.87 0.85 -0.98
CA GLN A 65 31.02 0.15 -0.01
C GLN A 65 29.83 1.02 0.44
N PHE A 66 28.63 0.43 0.50
CA PHE A 66 27.44 1.06 1.07
C PHE A 66 27.18 0.51 2.48
N ILE A 67 27.33 1.33 3.51
CA ILE A 67 27.27 0.88 4.91
C ILE A 67 26.24 1.72 5.70
N LEU A 68 25.08 1.11 6.01
CA LEU A 68 24.01 1.76 6.76
C LEU A 68 24.11 1.35 8.24
N VAL A 69 24.60 2.26 9.10
CA VAL A 69 24.94 1.94 10.50
C VAL A 69 24.17 2.83 11.45
N LYS A 70 23.15 2.28 12.10
CA LYS A 70 22.70 2.85 13.37
C LYS A 70 23.79 2.56 14.40
N VAL A 71 24.49 3.60 14.86
CA VAL A 71 25.54 3.46 15.87
C VAL A 71 24.93 2.79 17.11
N PRO A 72 25.41 1.61 17.51
CA PRO A 72 24.88 0.94 18.68
C PRO A 72 25.17 1.79 19.93
N SER A 73 24.23 1.82 20.86
CA SER A 73 24.35 2.59 22.12
C SER A 73 25.51 2.11 23.01
N TYR A 74 26.09 0.95 22.69
CA TYR A 74 27.21 0.33 23.39
C TYR A 74 27.97 -0.63 22.46
N ILE A 75 29.29 -0.72 22.62
CA ILE A 75 30.16 -1.67 21.92
C ILE A 75 30.67 -2.68 22.95
N ASP A 76 30.43 -3.96 22.70
CA ASP A 76 31.00 -5.04 23.51
C ASP A 76 32.41 -5.35 23.04
N HIS A 77 33.40 -4.81 23.73
CA HIS A 77 34.82 -5.03 23.44
C HIS A 77 35.29 -6.45 23.76
N GLN A 78 34.49 -7.26 24.45
CA GLN A 78 34.79 -8.67 24.70
C GLN A 78 34.23 -9.59 23.61
N SER A 79 33.43 -9.04 22.68
CA SER A 79 32.86 -9.80 21.57
C SER A 79 33.96 -10.30 20.62
N GLU A 80 34.02 -11.62 20.44
CA GLU A 80 34.88 -12.26 19.44
C GLU A 80 34.63 -11.70 18.03
N PHE A 81 33.40 -11.28 17.75
CA PHE A 81 33.01 -10.71 16.47
C PHE A 81 33.46 -9.25 16.29
N ALA A 82 33.39 -8.44 17.35
CA ALA A 82 33.97 -7.10 17.36
C ALA A 82 35.50 -7.14 17.17
N ASN A 83 36.15 -8.14 17.78
CA ASN A 83 37.58 -8.38 17.62
C ASN A 83 37.96 -8.92 16.24
N TRP A 84 37.10 -9.74 15.62
CA TRP A 84 37.31 -10.22 14.26
C TRP A 84 37.18 -9.08 13.24
N ASN A 85 36.11 -8.30 13.30
CA ASN A 85 35.88 -7.18 12.39
C ASN A 85 34.88 -6.18 13.00
N MET A 86 35.40 -5.08 13.55
CA MET A 86 34.60 -4.04 14.21
C MET A 86 33.54 -3.45 13.27
N ASN A 87 33.85 -3.24 11.99
CA ASN A 87 32.88 -2.67 11.04
C ASN A 87 31.70 -3.63 10.81
N LYS A 88 31.97 -4.92 10.62
CA LYS A 88 30.91 -5.95 10.47
C LYS A 88 30.11 -6.13 11.77
N TYR A 89 30.76 -6.00 12.91
CA TYR A 89 30.10 -6.01 14.22
C TYR A 89 29.11 -4.86 14.39
N LEU A 90 29.51 -3.63 14.05
CA LEU A 90 28.64 -2.47 14.12
C LEU A 90 27.43 -2.61 13.19
N ILE A 91 27.66 -3.06 11.95
CA ILE A 91 26.60 -3.34 10.97
C ILE A 91 25.60 -4.36 11.53
N HIS A 92 26.08 -5.48 12.05
CA HIS A 92 25.23 -6.51 12.64
C HIS A 92 24.37 -5.97 13.78
N LYS A 93 24.94 -5.14 14.68
CA LYS A 93 24.20 -4.52 15.77
C LYS A 93 23.13 -3.54 15.29
N SER A 94 23.41 -2.80 14.22
CA SER A 94 22.41 -1.96 13.56
C SER A 94 21.25 -2.79 13.02
N ILE A 95 21.57 -3.91 12.36
CA ILE A 95 20.57 -4.79 11.72
C ILE A 95 19.70 -5.52 12.74
N GLU A 96 20.30 -5.98 13.83
CA GLU A 96 19.59 -6.55 14.98
C GLU A 96 18.55 -5.56 15.52
N THR A 97 18.91 -4.27 15.62
CA THR A 97 18.02 -3.22 16.14
C THR A 97 16.82 -2.96 15.23
N VAL A 98 17.00 -3.01 13.91
CA VAL A 98 15.94 -2.74 12.94
C VAL A 98 15.17 -4.00 12.52
N LYS A 99 15.53 -5.17 13.08
CA LYS A 99 15.00 -6.49 12.67
C LYS A 99 15.17 -6.73 11.16
N GLY A 100 16.30 -6.32 10.62
CA GLY A 100 16.64 -6.47 9.21
C GLY A 100 17.37 -7.76 8.90
N ARG A 101 17.76 -7.93 7.63
CA ARG A 101 18.72 -8.96 7.16
C ARG A 101 19.81 -8.30 6.33
N TYR A 102 21.02 -8.84 6.34
CA TYR A 102 22.06 -8.47 5.37
C TYR A 102 22.32 -9.59 4.39
N ILE A 103 22.56 -9.20 3.15
CA ILE A 103 22.97 -10.10 2.07
C ILE A 103 24.49 -10.08 1.98
N THR A 104 25.12 -11.25 2.07
CA THR A 104 26.58 -11.40 2.00
C THR A 104 26.99 -12.75 1.43
N GLU A 105 28.16 -12.80 0.79
CA GLU A 105 28.84 -14.03 0.39
C GLU A 105 29.89 -14.48 1.43
N ASP A 106 30.16 -13.67 2.46
CA ASP A 106 31.10 -14.01 3.52
C ASP A 106 30.58 -15.20 4.35
N SER A 107 31.20 -16.36 4.14
CA SER A 107 30.85 -17.61 4.81
C SER A 107 30.94 -17.53 6.34
N LYS A 108 31.89 -16.75 6.87
CA LYS A 108 32.05 -16.59 8.32
C LYS A 108 30.91 -15.73 8.87
N LEU A 109 30.51 -14.69 8.15
CA LEU A 109 29.39 -13.84 8.53
C LEU A 109 28.05 -14.58 8.42
N LEU A 110 27.86 -15.40 7.36
CA LEU A 110 26.74 -16.33 7.19
C LEU A 110 26.63 -17.33 8.35
N SER A 111 27.76 -17.87 8.82
CA SER A 111 27.79 -18.81 9.94
C SER A 111 27.57 -18.15 11.31
N TYR A 112 27.97 -16.88 11.44
CA TYR A 112 27.96 -16.18 12.72
C TYR A 112 26.57 -15.67 13.11
N SER A 113 25.73 -15.33 12.15
CA SER A 113 24.51 -14.57 12.43
C SER A 113 23.32 -15.01 11.60
N ASN A 114 22.21 -15.29 12.27
CA ASN A 114 20.93 -15.65 11.65
C ASN A 114 20.29 -14.52 10.83
N PHE A 115 20.82 -13.30 10.91
CA PHE A 115 20.42 -12.16 10.08
C PHE A 115 21.17 -12.11 8.73
N ALA A 116 22.22 -12.90 8.58
CA ALA A 116 22.95 -13.07 7.33
C ALA A 116 22.15 -13.99 6.41
N ILE A 117 22.00 -13.60 5.15
CA ILE A 117 21.47 -14.48 4.11
C ILE A 117 22.38 -14.41 2.89
N SER A 118 22.45 -15.51 2.15
CA SER A 118 23.18 -15.52 0.87
C SER A 118 22.40 -14.75 -0.20
N PRO A 119 23.05 -14.33 -1.30
CA PRO A 119 22.36 -13.76 -2.46
C PRO A 119 21.24 -14.66 -2.99
N GLU A 120 21.43 -15.98 -3.03
CA GLU A 120 20.40 -16.94 -3.46
C GLU A 120 19.18 -16.91 -2.53
N GLN A 121 19.42 -16.95 -1.21
CA GLN A 121 18.37 -16.86 -0.21
C GLN A 121 17.62 -15.53 -0.26
N ALA A 122 18.30 -14.44 -0.62
CA ALA A 122 17.70 -13.13 -0.82
C ALA A 122 16.80 -13.10 -2.06
N ILE A 123 17.24 -13.72 -3.16
CA ILE A 123 16.44 -13.86 -4.38
C ILE A 123 15.18 -14.66 -4.07
N ASP A 124 15.30 -15.82 -3.41
CA ASP A 124 14.17 -16.66 -3.02
C ASP A 124 13.16 -15.90 -2.16
N PHE A 125 13.66 -15.09 -1.22
CA PHE A 125 12.83 -14.24 -0.37
C PHE A 125 12.05 -13.20 -1.18
N ILE A 126 12.69 -12.57 -2.18
CA ILE A 126 12.06 -11.56 -3.05
C ILE A 126 11.10 -12.20 -4.08
N THR A 127 11.40 -13.41 -4.55
CA THR A 127 10.62 -14.06 -5.60
C THR A 127 9.41 -14.82 -5.06
N ASN A 128 9.46 -15.36 -3.85
CA ASN A 128 8.37 -16.15 -3.27
C ASN A 128 7.29 -15.31 -2.57
N ASP A 129 7.55 -14.04 -2.23
CA ASP A 129 6.56 -13.14 -1.62
C ASP A 129 5.81 -12.32 -2.69
N ARG A 130 5.15 -13.01 -3.63
CA ARG A 130 4.38 -12.38 -4.73
C ARG A 130 2.89 -12.70 -4.66
N SER A 131 2.25 -12.49 -3.52
CA SER A 131 0.81 -12.21 -3.56
C SER A 131 0.64 -10.77 -4.02
N VAL A 132 0.35 -10.56 -5.31
CA VAL A 132 -0.13 -9.26 -5.78
C VAL A 132 -1.59 -9.18 -5.36
N PRO A 133 -1.94 -8.36 -4.35
CA PRO A 133 -3.33 -8.27 -3.91
C PRO A 133 -4.18 -7.69 -5.04
N PHE A 134 -5.39 -8.22 -5.22
CA PHE A 134 -6.34 -7.66 -6.19
C PHE A 134 -6.66 -6.19 -5.86
N VAL A 135 -6.75 -5.85 -4.56
CA VAL A 135 -6.89 -4.48 -4.05
C VAL A 135 -6.10 -4.35 -2.73
N ASP A 136 -5.23 -3.33 -2.63
CA ASP A 136 -4.51 -2.99 -1.38
C ASP A 136 -5.10 -1.73 -0.73
N LEU A 137 -6.11 -1.93 0.13
CA LEU A 137 -6.72 -0.84 0.88
C LEU A 137 -5.80 -0.27 1.96
N LYS A 138 -4.80 -1.03 2.42
CA LYS A 138 -3.88 -0.60 3.47
C LYS A 138 -2.98 0.51 2.96
N LEU A 139 -2.48 0.39 1.73
CA LEU A 139 -1.68 1.43 1.09
C LEU A 139 -2.47 2.74 0.95
N LEU A 140 -3.73 2.67 0.46
CA LEU A 140 -4.63 3.82 0.34
C LEU A 140 -4.92 4.46 1.72
N HIS A 141 -5.13 3.63 2.74
CA HIS A 141 -5.50 4.09 4.07
C HIS A 141 -4.38 4.85 4.78
N GLN A 142 -3.12 4.49 4.57
CA GLN A 142 -1.98 5.02 5.35
C GLN A 142 -1.81 6.54 5.24
N GLU A 143 -2.10 7.14 4.10
CA GLU A 143 -1.96 8.59 3.91
C GLU A 143 -3.11 9.37 4.56
N MET A 144 -4.32 8.79 4.56
CA MET A 144 -5.52 9.41 5.09
C MET A 144 -5.76 9.15 6.57
N LEU A 145 -5.06 8.17 7.16
CA LEU A 145 -5.29 7.72 8.53
C LEU A 145 -5.39 8.85 9.57
N PRO A 146 -4.50 9.87 9.61
CA PRO A 146 -4.63 10.96 10.59
C PRO A 146 -5.93 11.76 10.45
N LYS A 147 -6.45 11.91 9.22
CA LYS A 147 -7.73 12.60 8.98
C LYS A 147 -8.92 11.75 9.40
N ILE A 148 -8.84 10.43 9.19
CA ILE A 148 -9.87 9.47 9.58
C ILE A 148 -9.95 9.38 11.09
N GLU A 149 -8.81 9.24 11.78
CA GLU A 149 -8.73 9.24 13.25
C GLU A 149 -9.38 10.51 13.82
N HIS A 150 -9.01 11.67 13.28
CA HIS A 150 -9.62 12.94 13.69
C HIS A 150 -11.14 12.98 13.45
N ALA A 151 -11.63 12.46 12.32
CA ALA A 151 -13.06 12.39 12.04
C ALA A 151 -13.81 11.46 13.02
N ILE A 152 -13.22 10.30 13.34
CA ILE A 152 -13.76 9.36 14.33
C ILE A 152 -13.83 10.02 15.71
N ASP A 153 -12.75 10.68 16.15
CA ASP A 153 -12.69 11.34 17.45
C ASP A 153 -13.79 12.39 17.61
N ARG A 154 -14.04 13.19 16.56
CA ARG A 154 -15.12 14.18 16.51
C ARG A 154 -16.51 13.52 16.70
N VAL A 155 -16.82 12.50 15.90
CA VAL A 155 -18.11 11.78 15.97
C VAL A 155 -18.33 11.15 17.35
N VAL A 156 -17.28 10.52 17.92
CA VAL A 156 -17.34 9.88 19.23
C VAL A 156 -17.53 10.91 20.35
N SER A 157 -16.82 12.05 20.28
CA SER A 157 -16.92 13.12 21.28
C SER A 157 -18.31 13.74 21.33
N ASP A 158 -18.95 13.88 20.17
CA ASP A 158 -20.31 14.43 20.06
C ASP A 158 -21.42 13.39 20.24
N ALA A 159 -21.05 12.10 20.38
CA ALA A 159 -21.97 10.96 20.39
C ALA A 159 -22.95 10.93 19.18
N ALA A 160 -22.50 11.45 18.03
CA ALA A 160 -23.33 11.66 16.83
C ALA A 160 -23.39 10.42 15.93
N PHE A 161 -23.79 9.27 16.50
CA PHE A 161 -23.71 7.96 15.81
C PHE A 161 -24.88 7.67 14.86
N VAL A 162 -26.04 8.30 15.08
CA VAL A 162 -27.29 8.03 14.35
C VAL A 162 -28.07 9.32 14.12
N GLY A 163 -29.01 9.28 13.17
CA GLY A 163 -29.96 10.35 12.91
C GLY A 163 -29.72 11.04 11.56
N VAL A 164 -30.75 11.05 10.71
CA VAL A 164 -30.71 11.71 9.39
C VAL A 164 -30.94 13.23 9.52
N SER A 165 -31.69 13.67 10.54
CA SER A 165 -31.94 15.09 10.81
C SER A 165 -31.15 15.57 12.02
N GLY A 166 -30.38 16.64 11.83
CA GLY A 166 -29.61 17.30 12.90
C GLY A 166 -28.24 16.68 13.20
N ASN A 167 -27.82 15.64 12.48
CA ASN A 167 -26.45 15.13 12.57
C ASN A 167 -25.52 15.97 11.66
N PRO A 168 -24.62 16.80 12.23
CA PRO A 168 -23.82 17.72 11.44
C PRO A 168 -22.85 17.01 10.49
N TYR A 169 -22.41 15.80 10.84
CA TYR A 169 -21.48 15.02 10.02
C TYR A 169 -22.14 14.45 8.76
N ILE A 170 -23.41 14.06 8.86
CA ILE A 170 -24.21 13.61 7.72
C ILE A 170 -24.53 14.79 6.81
N THR A 171 -24.97 15.92 7.38
CA THR A 171 -25.27 17.14 6.61
C THR A 171 -24.02 17.66 5.88
N GLU A 172 -22.87 17.72 6.55
CA GLU A 172 -21.59 18.11 5.92
C GLU A 172 -21.23 17.20 4.74
N PHE A 173 -21.40 15.88 4.91
CA PHE A 173 -21.15 14.91 3.84
C PHE A 173 -22.09 15.11 2.65
N GLU A 174 -23.40 15.20 2.89
CA GLU A 174 -24.41 15.33 1.84
C GLU A 174 -24.23 16.63 1.04
N GLU A 175 -23.97 17.76 1.72
CA GLU A 175 -23.70 19.05 1.07
C GLU A 175 -22.39 19.03 0.26
N THR A 176 -21.33 18.42 0.81
CA THR A 176 -20.04 18.32 0.12
C THR A 176 -20.16 17.40 -1.09
N PHE A 177 -20.88 16.29 -0.97
CA PHE A 177 -21.03 15.30 -2.03
C PHE A 177 -21.96 15.79 -3.14
N SER A 178 -23.06 16.48 -2.80
CA SER A 178 -23.94 17.12 -3.81
C SER A 178 -23.18 18.17 -4.62
N LYS A 179 -22.37 19.01 -3.94
CA LYS A 179 -21.51 19.99 -4.59
C LYS A 179 -20.44 19.34 -5.47
N TYR A 180 -19.84 18.24 -5.03
CA TYR A 180 -18.86 17.49 -5.82
C TYR A 180 -19.46 16.93 -7.11
N LEU A 181 -20.70 16.42 -7.04
CA LEU A 181 -21.43 15.88 -8.20
C LEU A 181 -22.09 16.97 -9.06
N GLY A 182 -22.25 18.19 -8.55
CA GLY A 182 -22.95 19.28 -9.23
C GLY A 182 -24.47 19.10 -9.27
N ILE A 183 -25.04 18.48 -8.23
CA ILE A 183 -26.49 18.26 -8.08
C ILE A 183 -27.04 19.02 -6.87
N ASP A 184 -28.34 19.31 -6.85
CA ASP A 184 -28.96 20.12 -5.79
C ASP A 184 -29.10 19.36 -4.46
N HIS A 185 -29.30 18.04 -4.52
CA HIS A 185 -29.63 17.23 -3.35
C HIS A 185 -28.84 15.91 -3.33
N CYS A 186 -28.37 15.54 -2.15
CA CYS A 186 -27.82 14.22 -1.84
C CYS A 186 -28.50 13.72 -0.57
N ILE A 187 -28.96 12.47 -0.58
CA ILE A 187 -29.50 11.79 0.60
C ILE A 187 -28.66 10.55 0.82
N SER A 188 -27.98 10.50 1.95
CA SER A 188 -27.16 9.37 2.36
C SER A 188 -28.05 8.22 2.87
N CYS A 189 -27.60 6.99 2.65
CA CYS A 189 -28.25 5.78 3.14
C CYS A 189 -27.17 4.72 3.43
N ALA A 190 -27.57 3.56 3.94
CA ALA A 190 -26.63 2.58 4.44
C ALA A 190 -25.77 1.93 3.33
N ASN A 191 -26.33 1.71 2.14
CA ASN A 191 -25.64 1.06 1.02
C ASN A 191 -26.35 1.30 -0.33
N GLY A 192 -25.74 0.82 -1.43
CA GLY A 192 -26.26 1.00 -2.79
C GLY A 192 -27.51 0.19 -3.16
N THR A 193 -27.86 -0.85 -2.40
CA THR A 193 -29.13 -1.58 -2.57
C THR A 193 -30.27 -0.77 -1.98
N ASP A 194 -30.09 -0.27 -0.76
CA ASP A 194 -31.06 0.60 -0.07
C ASP A 194 -31.31 1.88 -0.90
N SER A 195 -30.29 2.44 -1.54
CA SER A 195 -30.47 3.64 -2.38
C SER A 195 -31.42 3.39 -3.55
N LEU A 196 -31.32 2.23 -4.21
CA LEU A 196 -32.23 1.82 -5.27
C LEU A 196 -33.64 1.58 -4.73
N GLU A 197 -33.75 0.93 -3.57
CA GLU A 197 -35.05 0.65 -2.93
C GLU A 197 -35.78 1.93 -2.54
N ILE A 198 -35.09 2.86 -1.88
CA ILE A 198 -35.62 4.17 -1.47
C ILE A 198 -36.07 4.95 -2.71
N LEU A 199 -35.26 4.95 -3.78
CA LEU A 199 -35.61 5.63 -5.02
C LEU A 199 -36.89 5.06 -5.63
N LEU A 200 -36.96 3.74 -5.81
CA LEU A 200 -38.14 3.10 -6.42
C LEU A 200 -39.39 3.28 -5.56
N LYS A 201 -39.27 3.19 -4.22
CA LYS A 201 -40.37 3.50 -3.30
C LYS A 201 -40.83 4.95 -3.39
N ALA A 202 -39.91 5.90 -3.53
CA ALA A 202 -40.25 7.32 -3.69
C ALA A 202 -40.99 7.60 -5.01
N TYR A 203 -40.76 6.78 -6.03
CA TYR A 203 -41.52 6.78 -7.29
C TYR A 203 -42.79 5.91 -7.24
N GLU A 204 -43.15 5.39 -6.06
CA GLU A 204 -44.32 4.53 -5.83
C GLU A 204 -44.34 3.26 -6.69
N ILE A 205 -43.16 2.77 -7.11
CA ILE A 205 -43.02 1.54 -7.92
C ILE A 205 -43.40 0.32 -7.09
N GLY A 206 -44.24 -0.55 -7.65
CA GLY A 206 -44.71 -1.76 -7.00
C GLY A 206 -45.41 -2.77 -7.91
N PRO A 207 -46.33 -3.59 -7.38
CA PRO A 207 -47.03 -4.62 -8.17
C PRO A 207 -47.75 -4.05 -9.39
N GLY A 208 -47.45 -4.63 -10.55
CA GLY A 208 -48.00 -4.21 -11.84
C GLY A 208 -47.08 -3.30 -12.64
N ASP A 209 -46.04 -2.74 -12.02
CA ASP A 209 -45.03 -1.94 -12.72
C ASP A 209 -43.94 -2.81 -13.34
N GLU A 210 -43.32 -2.28 -14.40
CA GLU A 210 -42.15 -2.84 -15.05
C GLU A 210 -40.97 -1.87 -14.95
N VAL A 211 -39.79 -2.37 -14.57
CA VAL A 211 -38.56 -1.56 -14.50
C VAL A 211 -37.51 -2.17 -15.41
N ILE A 212 -36.99 -1.38 -16.35
CA ILE A 212 -35.93 -1.82 -17.26
C ILE A 212 -34.61 -1.88 -16.50
N VAL A 213 -33.93 -3.03 -16.60
CA VAL A 213 -32.63 -3.28 -15.94
C VAL A 213 -31.63 -3.89 -16.92
N PRO A 214 -30.33 -3.62 -16.83
CA PRO A 214 -29.34 -4.26 -17.69
C PRO A 214 -29.28 -5.77 -17.41
N ASN A 215 -29.11 -6.59 -18.45
CA ASN A 215 -28.93 -8.03 -18.32
C ASN A 215 -27.54 -8.45 -17.78
N HIS A 216 -26.60 -7.51 -17.73
CA HIS A 216 -25.27 -7.68 -17.18
C HIS A 216 -25.00 -6.56 -16.16
N THR A 217 -25.31 -6.83 -14.90
CA THR A 217 -25.17 -5.88 -13.78
C THR A 217 -25.04 -6.65 -12.45
N TRP A 218 -24.77 -5.93 -11.36
CA TRP A 218 -24.86 -6.48 -10.01
C TRP A 218 -26.31 -6.81 -9.63
N ILE A 219 -26.52 -7.90 -8.89
CA ILE A 219 -27.86 -8.47 -8.65
C ILE A 219 -28.85 -7.48 -7.99
N SER A 220 -28.36 -6.60 -7.12
CA SER A 220 -29.19 -5.59 -6.43
C SER A 220 -30.02 -4.75 -7.40
N THR A 221 -29.54 -4.50 -8.63
CA THR A 221 -30.28 -3.72 -9.64
C THR A 221 -31.63 -4.35 -10.00
N ALA A 222 -31.71 -5.68 -10.11
CA ALA A 222 -32.94 -6.41 -10.46
C ALA A 222 -33.67 -6.97 -9.23
N GLU A 223 -32.93 -7.31 -8.17
CA GLU A 223 -33.48 -7.84 -6.92
C GLU A 223 -34.43 -6.85 -6.26
N VAL A 224 -34.05 -5.59 -6.15
CA VAL A 224 -34.88 -4.55 -5.51
C VAL A 224 -36.21 -4.37 -6.24
N VAL A 225 -36.21 -4.39 -7.57
CA VAL A 225 -37.43 -4.31 -8.39
C VAL A 225 -38.39 -5.45 -8.01
N SER A 226 -37.86 -6.68 -7.97
CA SER A 226 -38.65 -7.87 -7.63
C SER A 226 -39.13 -7.83 -6.18
N TRP A 227 -38.29 -7.35 -5.26
CA TRP A 227 -38.62 -7.22 -3.84
C TRP A 227 -39.78 -6.26 -3.60
N LEU A 228 -39.88 -5.17 -4.36
CA LEU A 228 -41.01 -4.25 -4.32
C LEU A 228 -42.28 -4.78 -5.01
N GLY A 229 -42.21 -5.97 -5.62
CA GLY A 229 -43.32 -6.61 -6.33
C GLY A 229 -43.48 -6.16 -7.78
N ALA A 230 -42.64 -5.25 -8.25
CA ALA A 230 -42.54 -4.88 -9.66
C ALA A 230 -41.82 -5.98 -10.46
N LYS A 231 -41.92 -5.91 -11.79
CA LYS A 231 -41.29 -6.88 -12.68
C LYS A 231 -40.02 -6.29 -13.32
N PRO A 232 -38.84 -6.90 -13.12
CA PRO A 232 -37.66 -6.50 -13.87
C PRO A 232 -37.79 -6.92 -15.34
N VAL A 233 -37.53 -5.98 -16.24
CA VAL A 233 -37.47 -6.21 -17.69
C VAL A 233 -36.02 -6.06 -18.14
N PHE A 234 -35.40 -7.18 -18.50
CA PHE A 234 -33.98 -7.19 -18.86
C PHE A 234 -33.74 -6.63 -20.26
N CYS A 235 -32.90 -5.60 -20.33
CA CYS A 235 -32.38 -5.00 -21.56
C CYS A 235 -30.93 -5.44 -21.79
N LYS A 236 -30.52 -5.63 -23.04
CA LYS A 236 -29.15 -6.00 -23.40
C LYS A 236 -28.15 -4.93 -22.99
N THR A 237 -26.91 -5.38 -22.83
CA THR A 237 -25.75 -4.51 -22.62
C THR A 237 -24.86 -4.51 -23.84
N HIS A 238 -24.23 -3.37 -24.12
CA HIS A 238 -23.35 -3.20 -25.25
C HIS A 238 -21.97 -3.82 -24.98
N HIS A 239 -21.52 -4.68 -25.90
CA HIS A 239 -20.31 -5.51 -25.72
C HIS A 239 -18.99 -4.75 -25.52
N GLN A 240 -18.91 -3.47 -25.91
CA GLN A 240 -17.66 -2.71 -25.83
C GLN A 240 -17.50 -1.93 -24.52
N ASN A 241 -18.60 -1.48 -23.93
CA ASN A 241 -18.59 -0.61 -22.74
C ASN A 241 -19.37 -1.20 -21.56
N TYR A 242 -20.06 -2.33 -21.76
CA TYR A 242 -20.83 -3.06 -20.76
C TYR A 242 -21.95 -2.23 -20.11
N THR A 243 -22.40 -1.15 -20.76
CA THR A 243 -23.56 -0.36 -20.35
C THR A 243 -24.82 -0.84 -21.05
N LEU A 244 -26.00 -0.42 -20.56
CA LEU A 244 -27.29 -0.71 -21.18
C LEU A 244 -27.33 -0.24 -22.65
N ASP A 245 -27.85 -1.09 -23.54
CA ASP A 245 -27.98 -0.81 -24.97
C ASP A 245 -29.31 -0.08 -25.24
N ILE A 246 -29.21 1.20 -25.62
CA ILE A 246 -30.39 2.03 -25.89
C ILE A 246 -31.23 1.53 -27.07
N HIS A 247 -30.67 0.72 -27.97
CA HIS A 247 -31.40 0.18 -29.12
C HIS A 247 -32.25 -1.05 -28.77
N ASP A 248 -32.07 -1.62 -27.57
CA ASP A 248 -32.86 -2.74 -27.06
C ASP A 248 -33.96 -2.28 -26.08
N ILE A 249 -34.03 -0.97 -25.81
CA ILE A 249 -35.13 -0.33 -25.07
C ILE A 249 -36.30 -0.15 -26.06
N ASN A 250 -37.44 -0.81 -25.78
CA ASN A 250 -38.68 -0.65 -26.57
C ASN A 250 -39.37 0.68 -26.31
#